data_AF-A0A380FEV6-F1
#
_entry.id   AF-A0A380FEV6-F1
#
_cell.length_a   1.000
_cell.length_b   1.000
_cell.length_c   1.000
_cell.angle_alpha   90.00
_cell.angle_beta   90.00
_cell.angle_gamma   90.00
#
_symmetry.space_group_name_H-M   'P 1'
#
loop_
_entity.id
_entity.type
_entity.pdbx_description
1 polymer ?
#
loop_
_entity_poly.entity_id
_entity_poly.type
_entity_poly.pdbx_seq_one_letter_code
_entity_poly.pdbx_strand_id
1 'polypeptide(L)' 'MARELASRSITVNAVAPGFIVSDMTDALSDELKEQMLDQIPLARFGEDKDIAKYCCVLSFR' A
#
# COMPACT_ATOMS: atom_id res chain seq x y z
N MET A 1 12.13 -16.55 1.02
CA MET A 1 10.87 -16.58 0.25
C MET A 1 11.12 -16.50 -1.27
N ALA A 2 11.48 -15.34 -1.85
CA ALA A 2 11.64 -15.21 -3.32
C ALA A 2 12.71 -16.16 -3.92
N ARG A 3 13.88 -16.29 -3.27
CA ARG A 3 14.97 -17.18 -3.75
C ARG A 3 14.65 -18.67 -3.66
N GLU A 4 13.73 -19.08 -2.79
CA GLU A 4 13.36 -20.49 -2.58
C GLU A 4 12.26 -20.95 -3.55
N LEU A 5 11.43 -20.01 -4.02
CA LEU A 5 10.28 -20.28 -4.89
C LEU A 5 10.57 -20.00 -6.39
N ALA A 6 11.70 -19.37 -6.70
CA ALA A 6 12.16 -19.11 -8.06
C ALA A 6 12.33 -20.40 -8.89
N SER A 7 12.76 -21.51 -8.28
CA SER A 7 12.88 -22.82 -8.94
C SER A 7 11.54 -23.42 -9.37
N ARG A 8 10.43 -22.92 -8.80
CA ARG A 8 9.05 -23.29 -9.14
C ARG A 8 8.37 -22.27 -10.05
N SER A 9 9.12 -21.30 -10.60
CA SER A 9 8.59 -20.21 -11.43
C SER A 9 7.53 -19.35 -10.73
N ILE A 10 7.62 -19.20 -9.40
CA ILE A 10 6.73 -18.34 -8.60
C ILE A 10 7.43 -17.02 -8.30
N THR A 11 6.82 -15.91 -8.69
CA THR A 11 7.30 -14.55 -8.41
C THR A 11 6.80 -14.10 -7.03
N VAL A 12 7.69 -13.60 -6.19
CA VAL A 12 7.35 -13.01 -4.89
C VAL A 12 7.74 -11.55 -4.91
N ASN A 13 6.73 -10.68 -4.86
CA ASN A 13 6.89 -9.23 -4.83
C ASN A 13 6.35 -8.69 -3.49
N ALA A 14 6.87 -7.55 -3.05
CA ALA A 14 6.40 -6.87 -1.84
C ALA A 14 5.84 -5.51 -2.21
N VAL A 15 4.67 -5.18 -1.65
CA VAL A 15 4.09 -3.83 -1.69
C VAL A 15 4.12 -3.31 -0.26
N ALA A 16 4.80 -2.18 -0.05
CA ALA A 16 4.81 -1.47 1.22
C ALA A 16 3.97 -0.19 1.07
N PRO A 17 2.65 -0.26 1.27
CA PRO A 17 1.82 0.94 1.24
C PRO A 17 2.07 1.80 2.48
N GLY A 18 1.94 3.11 2.32
CA GLY A 18 1.88 4.06 3.43
C GLY A 18 0.48 4.08 4.07
N PHE A 19 -0.01 5.25 4.45
CA PHE A 19 -1.37 5.41 4.97
C PHE A 19 -2.41 5.41 3.85
N ILE A 20 -3.41 4.55 4.02
CA ILE A 20 -4.48 4.29 3.05
C ILE A 20 -5.79 4.67 3.72
N VAL A 21 -6.75 5.20 2.97
CA VAL A 21 -8.12 5.39 3.49
C VAL A 21 -8.77 4.01 3.63
N SER A 22 -8.87 3.51 4.86
CA SER A 22 -9.62 2.29 5.20
C SER A 22 -10.45 2.54 6.45
N ASP A 23 -11.37 1.63 6.79
CA ASP A 23 -12.18 1.70 8.01
C ASP A 23 -11.34 1.89 9.29
N MET A 24 -10.12 1.35 9.32
CA MET A 24 -9.19 1.56 10.45
C MET A 24 -8.64 2.99 10.51
N THR A 25 -8.49 3.65 9.37
CA THR A 25 -7.98 5.02 9.22
C THR A 25 -9.08 6.04 9.49
N ASP A 26 -10.34 5.69 9.20
CA ASP A 26 -11.50 6.54 9.46
C ASP A 26 -11.89 6.63 10.94
N ALA A 27 -11.53 5.62 11.73
CA ALA A 27 -11.67 5.63 13.18
C ALA A 27 -10.65 6.55 13.90
N LEU A 28 -9.67 7.13 13.21
CA LEU A 28 -8.73 8.07 13.80
C LEU A 28 -9.30 9.49 13.83
N SER A 29 -8.97 10.23 14.89
CA SER A 29 -9.32 11.63 15.08
C SER A 29 -8.73 12.50 13.97
N ASP A 30 -9.49 13.53 13.56
CA ASP A 30 -9.13 14.43 12.45
C ASP A 30 -7.77 15.11 12.64
N GLU A 31 -7.39 15.38 13.89
CA GLU A 31 -6.08 15.95 14.26
C GLU A 31 -4.91 15.03 13.90
N LEU A 32 -5.08 13.70 14.04
CA LEU A 32 -4.04 12.75 13.65
C LEU A 32 -3.99 12.59 12.13
N LYS A 33 -5.14 12.69 11.45
CA LYS A 33 -5.20 12.69 9.98
C LYS A 33 -4.46 13.90 9.42
N GLU A 34 -4.63 15.09 9.98
CA GLU A 34 -3.89 16.30 9.57
C GLU A 34 -2.37 16.18 9.81
N GLN A 35 -1.95 15.72 10.99
CA GLN A 35 -0.52 15.50 11.26
C GLN A 35 0.12 14.47 10.33
N MET A 36 -0.65 13.44 9.95
CA MET A 36 -0.20 12.45 8.98
C MET A 36 -0.14 13.02 7.56
N LEU A 37 -1.11 13.83 7.16
CA LEU A 37 -1.08 14.53 5.86
C LEU A 37 0.12 15.46 5.74
N ASP A 38 0.51 16.13 6.82
CA ASP A 38 1.66 17.04 6.86
C ASP A 38 3.00 16.29 6.70
N GLN A 39 3.06 15.02 7.13
CA GLN A 39 4.20 14.14 6.90
C GLN A 39 4.20 13.46 5.53
N ILE A 40 3.08 13.48 4.80
CA ILE A 40 2.98 12.87 3.47
C ILE A 40 3.35 13.93 2.40
N PRO A 41 4.46 13.77 1.65
CA PRO A 41 4.89 14.77 0.65
C PRO A 41 3.89 15.01 -0.48
N LEU A 42 2.94 14.07 -0.67
CA LEU A 42 1.87 14.11 -1.65
C LEU A 42 0.56 14.72 -1.11
N ALA A 43 0.52 15.08 0.19
CA ALA A 43 -0.61 15.69 0.88
C ALA A 43 -1.97 15.00 0.62
N ARG A 44 -1.95 13.70 0.35
CA ARG A 44 -3.14 12.89 0.08
C ARG A 44 -2.96 11.50 0.66
N PHE A 45 -4.04 10.94 1.19
CA PHE A 45 -4.09 9.53 1.53
C PHE A 45 -4.18 8.68 0.26
N GLY A 46 -3.55 7.50 0.28
CA GLY A 46 -3.72 6.53 -0.81
C GLY A 46 -5.14 5.97 -0.80
N GLU A 47 -5.69 5.72 -1.98
CA GLU A 47 -6.93 4.94 -2.10
C GLU A 47 -6.60 3.44 -2.20
N ASP A 48 -7.49 2.59 -1.71
CA ASP A 48 -7.39 1.12 -1.84
C ASP A 48 -7.17 0.68 -3.31
N LYS A 49 -7.75 1.43 -4.25
CA LYS A 49 -7.63 1.20 -5.69
C LYS A 49 -6.21 1.35 -6.22
N ASP A 50 -5.40 2.23 -5.62
CA ASP A 50 -4.01 2.39 -6.04
C ASP A 50 -3.20 1.15 -5.66
N ILE A 51 -3.44 0.58 -4.49
CA ILE A 51 -2.79 -0.67 -4.05
C ILE A 51 -3.27 -1.84 -4.90
N ALA A 52 -4.56 -1.92 -5.19
CA ALA A 52 -5.10 -2.94 -6.07
C ALA A 52 -4.44 -2.89 -7.47
N LYS A 53 -4.21 -1.69 -8.01
CA LYS A 53 -3.46 -1.50 -9.26
C LYS A 53 -2.01 -1.97 -9.14
N TYR A 54 -1.29 -1.60 -8.08
CA TYR A 54 0.09 -2.04 -7.87
C TYR A 54 0.21 -3.56 -7.73
N CYS A 55 -0.71 -4.18 -6.99
CA CYS A 55 -0.75 -5.62 -6.84
C CYS A 55 -1.06 -6.32 -8.17
N CYS A 56 -1.97 -5.76 -8.97
CA CYS A 56 -2.29 -6.25 -10.31
C CYS A 56 -1.08 -6.16 -11.27
N VAL A 57 -0.35 -5.03 -11.27
CA VAL A 57 0.88 -4.87 -12.06
C VAL A 57 1.94 -5.89 -11.66
N LEU A 58 2.13 -6.13 -10.36
CA LEU A 58 3.10 -7.11 -9.87
C LEU A 58 2.67 -8.58 -10.08
N SER A 59 1.39 -8.81 -10.39
CA SER A 59 0.85 -10.12 -10.74
C SER A 59 0.82 -10.36 -12.25
N PHE A 60 0.89 -9.30 -13.07
CA PHE A 60 0.94 -9.42 -14.51
C PHE A 60 2.36 -9.78 -14.96
N ARG A 61 2.46 -10.83 -15.77
CA ARG A 61 3.69 -11.33 -16.35
C ARG A 61 4.06 -10.57 -17.61
#